data_AF-A0A0W7YYP8-F1
#
_entry.id   AF-A0A0W7YYP8-F1
#
_cell.length_a   1.000
_cell.length_b   1.000
_cell.length_c   1.000
_cell.angle_alpha   90.00
_cell.angle_beta   90.00
_cell.angle_gamma   90.00
#
_symmetry.space_group_name_H-M   'P 1'
#
loop_
_entity.id
_entity.type
_entity.pdbx_description
1 polymer ?
#
loop_
_entity_poly.entity_id
_entity_poly.type
_entity_poly.pdbx_seq_one_letter_code
_entity_poly.pdbx_strand_id
1 'polypeptide(L)'
;MSKQLAILAVLGTVTLAACGSKTDANEKNFGAALSQYFEKKGQLCLNQYRDFPVAVTEMDMRLQKTMQSGTANQMAALEAAGLVKCEAVDKGQRCSLTDAAKPFVREKEATSWGLNGSQKVTQTDLCWGQKSLDKVVKWEGPMKLGDYQEAGITYTYKVNNLADWAKKPEVQAAFPVVKSILDGVGNKESKHAVKLTSQGWEAKGLD
;
A
#
# COMPACT_ATOMS: atom_id res chain seq x y z
N MET A 1 21.75 -76.61 -2.93
CA MET A 1 22.03 -75.31 -2.28
C MET A 1 21.99 -74.22 -3.34
N SER A 2 21.06 -73.26 -3.18
CA SER A 2 21.22 -71.81 -3.44
C SER A 2 21.54 -71.34 -4.88
N LYS A 3 20.88 -70.35 -5.50
CA LYS A 3 19.95 -69.29 -5.08
C LYS A 3 19.16 -68.84 -6.33
N GLN A 4 17.84 -68.65 -6.22
CA GLN A 4 17.09 -67.87 -7.21
C GLN A 4 17.14 -66.40 -6.82
N LEU A 5 17.58 -65.54 -7.74
CA LEU A 5 17.51 -64.09 -7.62
C LEU A 5 16.09 -63.65 -8.00
N ALA A 6 15.31 -63.24 -7.00
CA ALA A 6 14.05 -62.54 -7.20
C ALA A 6 14.34 -61.07 -7.54
N ILE A 7 14.04 -60.66 -8.78
CA ILE A 7 14.04 -59.25 -9.18
C ILE A 7 12.68 -58.67 -8.77
N LEU A 8 12.67 -57.95 -7.65
CA LEU A 8 11.53 -57.13 -7.22
C LEU A 8 11.55 -55.81 -8.00
N ALA A 9 10.66 -55.72 -8.99
CA ALA A 9 10.33 -54.45 -9.63
C ALA A 9 9.55 -53.57 -8.65
N VAL A 10 10.23 -52.59 -8.04
CA VAL A 10 9.59 -51.54 -7.26
C VAL A 10 8.99 -50.55 -8.25
N LEU A 11 7.68 -50.65 -8.50
CA LEU A 11 6.91 -49.56 -9.10
C LEU A 11 6.94 -48.38 -8.11
N GLY A 12 7.83 -47.42 -8.37
CA GLY A 12 7.78 -46.11 -7.74
C GLY A 12 6.54 -45.38 -8.24
N THR A 13 5.49 -45.36 -7.43
CA THR A 13 4.38 -44.43 -7.59
C THR A 13 4.92 -43.02 -7.39
N VAL A 14 5.27 -42.36 -8.49
CA VAL A 14 5.43 -40.90 -8.52
C VAL A 14 4.07 -40.33 -8.16
N THR A 15 3.87 -39.98 -6.90
CA THR A 15 2.74 -39.13 -6.51
C THR A 15 2.96 -37.79 -7.18
N LEU A 16 2.28 -37.54 -8.30
CA LEU A 16 2.10 -36.19 -8.82
C LEU A 16 1.38 -35.43 -7.71
N ALA A 17 2.12 -34.64 -6.93
CA ALA A 17 1.52 -33.55 -6.19
C ALA A 17 0.75 -32.73 -7.23
N ALA A 18 -0.58 -32.69 -7.10
CA ALA A 18 -1.46 -31.97 -8.00
C ALA A 18 -1.05 -30.48 -7.97
N CYS A 19 -0.21 -30.09 -8.92
CA CYS A 19 0.00 -28.70 -9.29
C CYS A 19 -1.31 -28.23 -9.91
N GLY A 20 -2.23 -27.76 -9.07
CA GLY A 20 -3.46 -27.09 -9.52
C GLY A 20 -3.12 -26.01 -10.54
N SER A 21 -4.00 -25.84 -11.52
CA SER A 21 -3.82 -24.84 -12.57
C SER A 21 -3.76 -23.43 -11.96
N LYS A 22 -2.99 -22.52 -12.57
CA LYS A 22 -2.95 -21.10 -12.18
C LYS A 22 -4.32 -20.41 -12.31
N THR A 23 -5.24 -21.03 -13.04
CA THR A 23 -6.62 -20.57 -13.25
C THR A 23 -7.58 -21.05 -12.18
N ASP A 24 -7.18 -22.02 -11.33
CA ASP A 24 -8.07 -22.57 -10.31
C ASP A 24 -8.41 -21.50 -9.28
N ALA A 25 -9.67 -21.46 -8.86
CA ALA A 25 -10.15 -20.57 -7.81
C ALA A 25 -9.75 -21.15 -6.44
N ASN A 26 -8.58 -20.75 -5.93
CA ASN A 26 -8.06 -21.18 -4.65
C ASN A 26 -7.25 -20.08 -3.95
N GLU A 27 -7.04 -20.24 -2.65
CA GLU A 27 -6.30 -19.30 -1.81
C GLU A 27 -4.92 -18.97 -2.36
N LYS A 28 -4.16 -19.97 -2.84
CA LYS A 28 -2.81 -19.77 -3.36
C LYS A 28 -2.79 -18.83 -4.56
N ASN A 29 -3.67 -19.05 -5.52
CA ASN A 29 -3.73 -18.25 -6.75
C ASN A 29 -4.27 -16.83 -6.47
N PHE A 30 -5.27 -16.69 -5.61
CA PHE A 30 -5.77 -15.37 -5.18
C PHE A 30 -4.74 -14.60 -4.36
N GLY A 31 -4.03 -15.28 -3.47
CA GLY A 31 -2.96 -14.70 -2.67
C GLY A 31 -1.82 -14.19 -3.55
N ALA A 32 -1.46 -14.93 -4.61
CA ALA A 32 -0.49 -14.48 -5.60
C ALA A 32 -0.96 -13.21 -6.33
N ALA A 33 -2.22 -13.17 -6.79
CA ALA A 33 -2.79 -12.01 -7.46
C ALA A 33 -2.80 -10.75 -6.57
N LEU A 34 -3.20 -10.87 -5.30
CA LEU A 34 -3.17 -9.77 -4.34
C LEU A 34 -1.75 -9.36 -3.95
N SER A 35 -0.82 -10.30 -3.86
CA SER A 35 0.59 -9.97 -3.57
C SER A 35 1.19 -9.12 -4.68
N GLN A 36 0.98 -9.50 -5.94
CA GLN A 36 1.40 -8.71 -7.11
C GLN A 36 0.75 -7.32 -7.14
N TYR A 37 -0.53 -7.23 -6.75
CA TYR A 37 -1.20 -5.95 -6.59
C TYR A 37 -0.47 -5.06 -5.58
N PHE A 38 -0.18 -5.60 -4.41
CA PHE A 38 0.49 -4.85 -3.36
C PHE A 38 1.93 -4.51 -3.68
N GLU A 39 2.66 -5.32 -4.43
CA GLU A 39 3.99 -4.95 -4.93
C GLU A 39 3.93 -3.68 -5.80
N LYS A 40 2.91 -3.55 -6.65
CA LYS A 40 2.78 -2.42 -7.59
C LYS A 40 2.05 -1.20 -7.01
N LYS A 41 1.06 -1.42 -6.13
CA LYS A 41 0.10 -0.39 -5.66
C LYS A 41 0.02 -0.28 -4.13
N GLY A 42 0.77 -1.09 -3.40
CA GLY A 42 0.71 -1.13 -1.93
C GLY A 42 1.50 -0.04 -1.22
N GLN A 43 2.17 0.87 -1.93
CA GLN A 43 2.96 1.91 -1.29
C GLN A 43 2.05 2.87 -0.52
N LEU A 44 2.38 3.12 0.74
CA LEU A 44 1.63 3.98 1.64
C LEU A 44 2.36 5.31 1.79
N CYS A 45 1.71 6.39 1.35
CA CYS A 45 2.23 7.75 1.43
C CYS A 45 1.21 8.71 2.03
N LEU A 46 1.67 9.88 2.48
CA LEU A 46 0.78 10.88 3.10
C LEU A 46 -0.24 11.42 2.09
N ASN A 47 0.11 11.51 0.79
CA ASN A 47 -0.73 11.93 -0.33
C ASN A 47 -1.38 13.33 -0.17
N GLN A 48 -0.96 14.08 0.85
CA GLN A 48 -1.51 15.36 1.26
C GLN A 48 -0.74 16.51 0.62
N TYR A 49 0.60 16.42 0.67
CA TYR A 49 1.51 17.44 0.17
C TYR A 49 2.22 16.91 -1.06
N ARG A 50 2.17 17.71 -2.12
CA ARG A 50 2.72 17.39 -3.42
C ARG A 50 3.85 18.35 -3.79
N ASP A 51 3.91 19.49 -3.11
CA ASP A 51 4.87 20.55 -3.35
C ASP A 51 5.51 20.95 -2.01
N PHE A 52 6.77 20.58 -1.82
CA PHE A 52 7.62 21.12 -0.76
C PHE A 52 8.47 22.28 -1.33
N PRO A 53 8.75 23.34 -0.55
CA PRO A 53 8.35 23.53 0.84
C PRO A 53 6.87 23.91 1.00
N VAL A 54 6.25 23.43 2.08
CA VAL A 54 4.84 23.70 2.40
C VAL A 54 4.73 25.08 3.07
N ALA A 55 3.82 25.91 2.59
CA ALA A 55 3.44 27.14 3.26
C ALA A 55 2.34 26.85 4.30
N VAL A 56 2.64 27.10 5.57
CA VAL A 56 1.65 27.12 6.65
C VAL A 56 1.19 28.56 6.79
N THR A 57 -0.05 28.83 6.38
CA THR A 57 -0.57 30.20 6.34
C THR A 57 -0.95 30.69 7.74
N GLU A 58 -1.11 32.00 7.90
CA GLU A 58 -1.68 32.57 9.12
C GLU A 58 -3.06 31.98 9.47
N MET A 59 -3.87 31.63 8.45
CA MET A 59 -5.16 30.97 8.66
C MET A 59 -4.99 29.56 9.24
N ASP A 60 -4.06 28.77 8.72
CA ASP A 60 -3.74 27.44 9.25
C ASP A 60 -3.33 27.53 10.72
N MET A 61 -2.48 28.51 11.06
CA MET A 61 -2.03 28.75 12.44
C MET A 61 -3.19 29.14 13.36
N ARG A 62 -4.10 30.01 12.90
CA ARG A 62 -5.30 30.40 13.67
C ARG A 62 -6.22 29.20 13.94
N LEU A 63 -6.32 28.27 12.99
CA LEU A 63 -7.15 27.07 13.09
C LEU A 63 -6.47 25.91 13.81
N GLN A 64 -5.19 26.02 14.16
CA GLN A 64 -4.40 24.92 14.72
C GLN A 64 -5.05 24.28 15.96
N LYS A 65 -5.64 25.08 16.85
CA LYS A 65 -6.27 24.58 18.09
C LYS A 65 -7.59 23.84 17.85
N THR A 66 -8.26 24.07 16.72
CA THR A 66 -9.58 23.51 16.41
C THR A 66 -9.52 22.44 15.31
N MET A 67 -8.46 22.43 14.49
CA MET A 67 -8.25 21.50 13.39
C MET A 67 -7.06 20.58 13.64
N GLN A 68 -7.29 19.47 14.31
CA GLN A 68 -6.25 18.50 14.65
C GLN A 68 -5.50 17.95 13.41
N SER A 69 -6.20 17.75 12.30
CA SER A 69 -5.63 17.29 11.02
C SER A 69 -5.42 18.43 10.02
N GLY A 70 -5.31 19.68 10.49
CA GLY A 70 -5.02 20.84 9.64
C GLY A 70 -3.52 20.99 9.36
N THR A 71 -3.18 21.80 8.34
CA THR A 71 -1.81 21.97 7.84
C THR A 71 -0.79 22.30 8.93
N ALA A 72 -1.14 23.19 9.86
CA ALA A 72 -0.25 23.58 10.95
C ALA A 72 0.13 22.39 11.86
N ASN A 73 -0.84 21.57 12.27
CA ASN A 73 -0.58 20.39 13.10
C ASN A 73 0.13 19.28 12.32
N GLN A 74 -0.18 19.12 11.04
CA GLN A 74 0.51 18.19 10.15
C GLN A 74 1.99 18.54 10.01
N MET A 75 2.33 19.80 9.75
CA MET A 75 3.72 20.24 9.68
C MET A 75 4.42 20.17 11.04
N ALA A 76 3.76 20.55 12.14
CA ALA A 76 4.33 20.42 13.48
C ALA A 76 4.65 18.96 13.85
N ALA A 77 3.78 18.01 13.46
CA ALA A 77 4.03 16.59 13.70
C ALA A 77 5.20 16.06 12.85
N LEU A 78 5.34 16.49 11.59
CA LEU A 78 6.48 16.13 10.74
C LEU A 78 7.78 16.78 11.23
N GLU A 79 7.71 18.00 11.77
CA GLU A 79 8.86 18.70 12.36
C GLU A 79 9.32 18.02 13.66
N ALA A 80 8.39 17.62 14.53
CA ALA A 80 8.68 16.79 15.71
C ALA A 80 9.22 15.39 15.34
N ALA A 81 8.93 14.90 14.14
CA ALA A 81 9.54 13.71 13.56
C ALA A 81 10.90 13.98 12.91
N GLY A 82 11.34 15.24 12.81
CA GLY A 82 12.59 15.66 12.19
C GLY A 82 12.58 15.63 10.66
N LEU A 83 11.42 15.40 10.03
CA LEU A 83 11.28 15.23 8.57
C LEU A 83 11.19 16.57 7.84
N VAL A 84 10.66 17.59 8.51
CA VAL A 84 10.65 18.95 8.00
C VAL A 84 11.29 19.90 9.01
N LYS A 85 11.72 21.05 8.52
CA LYS A 85 12.11 22.21 9.32
C LYS A 85 11.20 23.37 8.94
N CYS A 86 10.48 23.93 9.90
CA CYS A 86 9.57 25.04 9.71
C CYS A 86 10.20 26.34 10.19
N GLU A 87 10.34 27.30 9.27
CA GLU A 87 10.90 28.62 9.57
C GLU A 87 9.79 29.67 9.50
N ALA A 88 9.80 30.62 10.43
CA ALA A 88 8.85 31.73 10.42
C ALA A 88 9.08 32.63 9.20
N VAL A 89 7.98 33.07 8.60
CA VAL A 89 7.93 34.07 7.52
C VAL A 89 6.87 35.11 7.85
N ASP A 90 6.87 36.26 7.18
CA ASP A 90 5.99 37.42 7.48
C ASP A 90 4.52 37.05 7.77
N LYS A 91 3.97 36.04 7.08
CA LYS A 91 2.58 35.59 7.22
C LYS A 91 2.43 34.09 7.44
N GLY A 92 3.22 33.52 8.36
CA GLY A 92 3.09 32.13 8.81
C GLY A 92 4.43 31.41 8.88
N GLN A 93 4.49 30.19 8.37
CA GLN A 93 5.73 29.41 8.33
C GLN A 93 5.95 28.78 6.96
N ARG A 94 7.21 28.51 6.63
CA ARG A 94 7.61 27.70 5.48
C ARG A 94 8.33 26.46 5.98
N CYS A 95 7.79 25.29 5.65
CA CYS A 95 8.28 24.00 6.09
C CYS A 95 8.96 23.25 4.94
N SER A 96 10.27 23.04 5.05
CA SER A 96 11.10 22.39 4.04
C SER A 96 11.51 21.00 4.50
N LEU A 97 11.65 20.04 3.58
CA LEU A 97 12.17 18.71 3.89
C LEU A 97 13.59 18.80 4.44
N THR A 98 13.89 17.97 5.44
CA THR A 98 15.25 17.78 5.95
C THR A 98 15.92 16.59 5.28
N ASP A 99 17.21 16.39 5.55
CA ASP A 99 17.93 15.18 5.11
C ASP A 99 17.33 13.89 5.69
N ALA A 100 16.73 13.94 6.88
CA ALA A 100 16.09 12.78 7.49
C ALA A 100 14.86 12.29 6.72
N ALA A 101 14.25 13.15 5.90
CA ALA A 101 13.12 12.78 5.06
C ALA A 101 13.53 12.00 3.79
N LYS A 102 14.77 12.13 3.32
CA LYS A 102 15.24 11.55 2.03
C LYS A 102 14.88 10.07 1.83
N PRO A 103 15.00 9.16 2.82
CA PRO A 103 14.63 7.76 2.63
C PRO A 103 13.14 7.53 2.36
N PHE A 104 12.30 8.48 2.74
CA PHE A 104 10.84 8.42 2.65
C PHE A 104 10.29 9.20 1.46
N VAL A 105 11.12 10.04 0.82
CA VAL A 105 10.70 10.85 -0.33
C VAL A 105 10.39 9.96 -1.53
N ARG A 106 9.25 10.23 -2.15
CA ARG A 106 8.88 9.72 -3.46
C ARG A 106 8.49 10.86 -4.37
N GLU A 107 9.17 10.92 -5.51
CA GLU A 107 8.81 11.81 -6.60
C GLU A 107 7.91 11.06 -7.58
N LYS A 108 6.87 11.74 -8.05
CA LYS A 108 5.97 11.22 -9.08
C LYS A 108 5.61 12.31 -10.06
N GLU A 109 5.73 12.03 -11.35
CA GLU A 109 5.14 12.90 -12.37
C GLU A 109 3.62 12.90 -12.25
N ALA A 110 3.03 14.08 -12.21
CA ALA A 110 1.60 14.27 -12.22
C ALA A 110 1.21 15.38 -13.20
N THR A 111 -0.05 15.37 -13.62
CA THR A 111 -0.60 16.46 -14.41
C THR A 111 -1.34 17.41 -13.46
N SER A 112 -0.85 18.64 -13.36
CA SER A 112 -1.56 19.73 -12.69
C SER A 112 -2.46 20.44 -13.69
N TRP A 113 -3.71 20.69 -13.31
CA TRP A 113 -4.71 21.39 -14.13
C TRP A 113 -4.95 22.76 -13.53
N GLY A 114 -4.60 23.81 -14.27
CA GLY A 114 -4.83 25.19 -13.87
C GLY A 114 -5.69 25.93 -14.89
N LEU A 115 -5.95 27.21 -14.60
CA LEU A 115 -6.71 28.10 -15.49
C LEU A 115 -6.08 28.23 -16.89
N ASN A 116 -4.78 27.97 -17.01
CA ASN A 116 -4.01 28.04 -18.26
C ASN A 116 -3.79 26.67 -18.94
N GLY A 117 -4.55 25.64 -18.55
CA GLY A 117 -4.45 24.28 -19.10
C GLY A 117 -3.68 23.32 -18.19
N SER A 118 -3.28 22.19 -18.76
CA SER A 118 -2.59 21.12 -18.04
C SER A 118 -1.07 21.22 -18.18
N GLN A 119 -0.35 21.10 -17.08
CA GLN A 119 1.12 21.04 -17.05
C GLN A 119 1.60 19.79 -16.33
N LYS A 120 2.71 19.22 -16.78
CA LYS A 120 3.41 18.17 -16.02
C LYS A 120 4.14 18.80 -14.85
N VAL A 121 3.94 18.26 -13.66
CA VAL A 121 4.61 18.67 -12.42
C VAL A 121 5.22 17.45 -11.74
N THR A 122 6.35 17.64 -11.06
CA THR A 122 6.91 16.61 -10.18
C THR A 122 6.33 16.82 -8.79
N GLN A 123 5.60 15.82 -8.30
CA GLN A 123 5.05 15.83 -6.95
C GLN A 123 5.96 15.07 -6.01
N THR A 124 6.25 15.66 -4.86
CA THR A 124 7.05 15.07 -3.79
C THR A 124 6.14 14.65 -2.65
N ASP A 125 6.15 13.37 -2.29
CA ASP A 125 5.38 12.83 -1.17
C ASP A 125 6.30 12.09 -0.18
N LEU A 126 5.81 11.88 1.05
CA LEU A 126 6.48 11.10 2.08
C LEU A 126 5.78 9.77 2.27
N CYS A 127 6.49 8.69 1.94
CA CYS A 127 6.00 7.33 2.05
C CYS A 127 6.52 6.66 3.31
N TRP A 128 5.61 5.97 4.00
CA TRP A 128 5.82 5.50 5.36
C TRP A 128 5.65 4.00 5.51
N GLY A 129 5.33 3.28 4.44
CA GLY A 129 5.28 1.83 4.46
C GLY A 129 4.85 1.21 3.14
N GLN A 130 4.83 -0.12 3.11
CA GLN A 130 4.35 -0.93 2.00
C GLN A 130 3.29 -1.90 2.53
N LYS A 131 2.03 -1.68 2.16
CA LYS A 131 0.96 -2.64 2.37
C LYS A 131 1.31 -3.93 1.64
N SER A 132 1.10 -5.07 2.30
CA SER A 132 1.24 -6.40 1.71
C SER A 132 0.17 -7.33 2.24
N LEU A 133 -0.10 -8.40 1.49
CA LEU A 133 -1.04 -9.42 1.90
C LEU A 133 -0.54 -10.07 3.21
N ASP A 134 -1.44 -10.17 4.19
CA ASP A 134 -1.23 -10.99 5.37
C ASP A 134 -1.80 -12.38 5.12
N LYS A 135 -3.12 -12.48 4.91
CA LYS A 135 -3.77 -13.73 4.47
C LYS A 135 -5.05 -13.46 3.69
N VAL A 136 -5.44 -14.42 2.86
CA VAL A 136 -6.81 -14.51 2.34
C VAL A 136 -7.68 -15.10 3.44
N VAL A 137 -8.83 -14.46 3.70
CA VAL A 137 -9.78 -14.91 4.72
C VAL A 137 -10.87 -15.75 4.08
N LYS A 138 -11.45 -15.28 2.98
CA LYS A 138 -12.51 -15.95 2.22
C LYS A 138 -12.62 -15.32 0.83
N TRP A 139 -13.35 -15.97 -0.07
CA TRP A 139 -13.68 -15.40 -1.37
C TRP A 139 -15.11 -15.73 -1.79
N GLU A 140 -15.64 -14.91 -2.69
CA GLU A 140 -16.94 -15.08 -3.34
C GLU A 140 -16.72 -15.25 -4.85
N GLY A 141 -17.46 -16.16 -5.48
CA GLY A 141 -17.28 -16.51 -6.89
C GLY A 141 -16.35 -17.72 -7.11
N PRO A 142 -15.87 -17.96 -8.35
CA PRO A 142 -15.89 -17.02 -9.46
C PRO A 142 -17.25 -16.88 -10.16
N MET A 143 -17.63 -15.65 -10.48
CA MET A 143 -18.84 -15.30 -11.22
C MET A 143 -18.49 -14.88 -12.65
N LYS A 144 -19.30 -15.29 -13.62
CA LYS A 144 -19.14 -14.86 -15.02
C LYS A 144 -19.74 -13.46 -15.21
N LEU A 145 -18.95 -12.51 -15.69
CA LEU A 145 -19.31 -11.12 -15.98
C LEU A 145 -19.00 -10.85 -17.46
N GLY A 146 -19.99 -11.06 -18.31
CA GLY A 146 -19.78 -11.05 -19.76
C GLY A 146 -18.81 -12.16 -20.19
N ASP A 147 -17.68 -11.76 -20.77
CA ASP A 147 -16.70 -12.70 -21.35
C ASP A 147 -15.59 -13.13 -20.39
N TYR A 148 -15.56 -12.59 -19.16
CA TYR A 148 -14.56 -12.94 -18.16
C TYR A 148 -15.19 -13.41 -16.84
N GLN A 149 -14.37 -14.03 -15.98
CA GLN A 149 -14.77 -14.43 -14.63
C GLN A 149 -14.09 -13.53 -13.58
N GLU A 150 -14.80 -13.22 -12.50
CA GLU A 150 -14.22 -12.51 -11.34
C GLU A 150 -14.51 -13.21 -10.03
N ALA A 151 -13.62 -13.02 -9.06
CA ALA A 151 -13.84 -13.38 -7.67
C ALA A 151 -13.60 -12.18 -6.76
N GLY A 152 -14.42 -12.05 -5.71
CA GLY A 152 -14.25 -11.04 -4.67
C GLY A 152 -13.46 -11.64 -3.51
N ILE A 153 -12.23 -11.18 -3.28
CA ILE A 153 -11.34 -11.74 -2.27
C ILE A 153 -11.39 -10.87 -1.01
N THR A 154 -11.74 -11.48 0.11
CA THR A 154 -11.62 -10.87 1.44
C THR A 154 -10.29 -11.26 2.06
N TYR A 155 -9.52 -10.29 2.53
CA TYR A 155 -8.16 -10.49 3.03
C TYR A 155 -7.85 -9.57 4.22
N THR A 156 -6.86 -9.94 5.02
CA THR A 156 -6.17 -9.04 5.95
C THR A 156 -4.83 -8.63 5.35
N TYR A 157 -4.25 -7.54 5.85
CA TYR A 157 -2.99 -7.01 5.36
C TYR A 157 -2.03 -6.69 6.50
N LYS A 158 -0.76 -6.63 6.15
CA LYS A 158 0.32 -6.11 6.99
C LYS A 158 1.00 -4.93 6.31
N VAL A 159 1.77 -4.17 7.08
CA VAL A 159 2.60 -3.08 6.56
C VAL A 159 4.07 -3.42 6.77
N ASN A 160 4.80 -3.59 5.68
CA ASN A 160 6.23 -3.79 5.67
C ASN A 160 6.94 -2.44 5.57
N ASN A 161 8.21 -2.39 5.98
CA ASN A 161 9.04 -1.18 5.91
C ASN A 161 8.36 0.05 6.54
N LEU A 162 7.61 -0.17 7.63
CA LEU A 162 6.92 0.87 8.35
C LEU A 162 7.93 1.84 8.96
N ALA A 163 7.86 3.11 8.56
CA ALA A 163 8.71 4.15 9.10
C ALA A 163 8.37 4.44 10.56
N ASP A 164 9.40 4.56 11.42
CA ASP A 164 9.21 4.75 12.86
C ASP A 164 8.42 6.01 13.21
N TRP A 165 8.62 7.08 12.44
CA TRP A 165 7.91 8.33 12.64
C TRP A 165 6.39 8.20 12.43
N ALA A 166 5.92 7.29 11.57
CA ALA A 166 4.50 7.11 11.30
C ALA A 166 3.75 6.46 12.48
N LYS A 167 4.48 5.78 13.37
CA LYS A 167 3.90 5.20 14.60
C LYS A 167 3.69 6.26 15.70
N LYS A 168 4.34 7.41 15.61
CA LYS A 168 4.29 8.43 16.66
C LYS A 168 2.86 8.94 16.87
N PRO A 169 2.36 9.05 18.12
CA PRO A 169 0.99 9.49 18.40
C PRO A 169 0.63 10.85 17.79
N GLU A 170 1.56 11.79 17.79
CA GLU A 170 1.38 13.13 17.20
C GLU A 170 1.19 13.07 15.68
N VAL A 171 1.90 12.17 15.00
CA VAL A 171 1.73 11.94 13.56
C VAL A 171 0.39 11.27 13.30
N GLN A 172 0.02 10.26 14.08
CA GLN A 172 -1.28 9.59 13.95
C GLN A 172 -2.47 10.52 14.23
N ALA A 173 -2.32 11.47 15.15
CA ALA A 173 -3.33 12.49 15.43
C ALA A 173 -3.46 13.49 14.27
N ALA A 174 -2.33 13.96 13.72
CA ALA A 174 -2.33 14.90 12.60
C ALA A 174 -2.69 14.26 11.24
N PHE A 175 -2.47 12.96 11.10
CA PHE A 175 -2.79 12.17 9.90
C PHE A 175 -3.69 10.97 10.25
N PRO A 176 -5.02 11.20 10.43
CA PRO A 176 -5.96 10.14 10.82
C PRO A 176 -6.00 8.93 9.86
N VAL A 177 -5.66 9.13 8.58
CA VAL A 177 -5.55 8.04 7.60
C VAL A 177 -4.42 7.08 7.96
N VAL A 178 -3.27 7.59 8.42
CA VAL A 178 -2.15 6.75 8.89
C VAL A 178 -2.62 5.91 10.07
N LYS A 179 -3.26 6.53 11.07
CA LYS A 179 -3.84 5.83 12.22
C LYS A 179 -4.81 4.73 11.79
N SER A 180 -5.78 5.06 10.94
CA SER A 180 -6.82 4.12 10.47
C SER A 180 -6.23 2.90 9.76
N ILE A 181 -5.14 3.08 9.00
CA ILE A 181 -4.44 1.98 8.35
C ILE A 181 -3.66 1.15 9.37
N LEU A 182 -2.93 1.78 10.29
CA LEU A 182 -2.16 1.06 11.31
C LEU A 182 -3.05 0.25 12.26
N ASP A 183 -4.18 0.82 12.71
CA ASP A 183 -5.17 0.13 13.55
C ASP A 183 -5.78 -1.10 12.84
N GLY A 184 -5.79 -1.09 11.49
CA GLY A 184 -6.34 -2.17 10.69
C GLY A 184 -5.37 -3.32 10.38
N VAL A 185 -4.08 -3.18 10.68
CA VAL A 185 -3.06 -4.20 10.39
C VAL A 185 -3.42 -5.53 11.06
N GLY A 186 -3.41 -6.62 10.28
CA GLY A 186 -3.67 -7.99 10.73
C GLY A 186 -5.13 -8.30 11.10
N ASN A 187 -5.97 -7.29 11.31
CA ASN A 187 -7.31 -7.46 11.89
C ASN A 187 -8.44 -7.02 10.94
N LYS A 188 -8.23 -5.95 10.17
CA LYS A 188 -9.28 -5.39 9.32
C LYS A 188 -9.39 -6.18 8.02
N GLU A 189 -10.52 -6.87 7.86
CA GLU A 189 -10.91 -7.47 6.60
C GLU A 189 -11.16 -6.38 5.53
N SER A 190 -10.49 -6.53 4.40
CA SER A 190 -10.66 -5.70 3.20
C SER A 190 -11.08 -6.58 2.04
N LYS A 191 -11.81 -6.02 1.06
CA LYS A 191 -12.23 -6.76 -0.14
C LYS A 191 -11.56 -6.17 -1.38
N HIS A 192 -11.06 -7.03 -2.27
CA HIS A 192 -10.53 -6.64 -3.57
C HIS A 192 -10.93 -7.66 -4.63
N ALA A 193 -11.26 -7.20 -5.83
CA ALA A 193 -11.69 -8.07 -6.91
C ALA A 193 -10.49 -8.56 -7.73
N VAL A 194 -10.56 -9.81 -8.19
CA VAL A 194 -9.63 -10.39 -9.15
C VAL A 194 -10.39 -10.85 -10.39
N LYS A 195 -9.78 -10.74 -11.57
CA LYS A 195 -10.27 -11.24 -12.85
C LYS A 195 -9.47 -12.45 -13.30
N LEU A 196 -10.12 -13.42 -13.91
CA LEU A 196 -9.46 -14.57 -14.51
C LEU A 196 -8.91 -14.20 -15.88
N THR A 197 -7.64 -14.51 -16.12
CA THR A 197 -6.97 -14.37 -17.42
C THR A 197 -6.38 -15.72 -17.87
N SER A 198 -5.86 -15.78 -19.10
CA SER A 198 -5.12 -16.96 -19.57
C SER A 198 -3.84 -17.25 -18.78
N GLN A 199 -3.30 -16.26 -18.06
CA GLN A 199 -2.09 -16.40 -17.23
C GLN A 199 -2.40 -16.68 -15.74
N GLY A 200 -3.69 -16.76 -15.38
CA GLY A 200 -4.17 -16.92 -14.02
C GLY A 200 -4.97 -15.72 -13.53
N TRP A 201 -5.13 -15.61 -12.22
CA TRP A 201 -5.86 -14.52 -11.58
C TRP A 201 -5.05 -13.23 -11.53
N GLU A 202 -5.68 -12.11 -11.87
CA GLU A 202 -5.09 -10.78 -11.80
C GLU A 202 -5.97 -9.86 -10.95
N ALA A 203 -5.38 -9.11 -10.04
CA ALA A 203 -6.12 -8.12 -9.26
C ALA A 203 -6.58 -6.95 -10.15
N LYS A 204 -7.83 -6.52 -9.98
CA LYS A 204 -8.34 -5.35 -10.71
C LYS A 204 -7.56 -4.08 -10.35
N GLY A 205 -7.35 -3.20 -11.34
CA GLY A 205 -6.59 -1.97 -11.19
C GLY A 205 -5.08 -2.12 -11.42
N LEU A 206 -4.66 -3.26 -12.00
CA LEU A 206 -3.32 -3.46 -12.57
C LEU A 206 -3.29 -3.33 -14.09
N ASP A 207 -4.45 -3.27 -14.72
CA ASP A 207 -4.67 -3.01 -16.14
C ASP A 207 -4.54 -1.54 -16.53
#